data_AF-A0ABD0K8A7-F1
#
_entry.id   AF-A0ABD0K8A7-F1
#
_cell.length_a   1.000
_cell.length_b   1.000
_cell.length_c   1.000
_cell.angle_alpha   90.00
_cell.angle_beta   90.00
_cell.angle_gamma   90.00
#
_symmetry.space_group_name_H-M   'P 1'
#
loop_
_entity.id
_entity.type
_entity.pdbx_description
1 polymer ?
#
loop_
_entity_poly.entity_id
_entity_poly.type
_entity_poly.pdbx_seq_one_letter_code
_entity_poly.pdbx_strand_id
1 'polypeptide(L)'
;MATLNCRNRFQVLCYDQVVRLHEVMEDVVPIHGRGNFPTLDVKLCELVQVVREKLAADGVQVRDVRLNGGAASYILGSANSQEFNDLDLIFGVDLSNQNELQKIRNCVLECLLDFLPEGVSKEKMSSCSLKEAYVQKMVKVCNEHGDRWSLISLFNKTRKNVELKFVDKMKRQFEFSVDSFQVILDSLLTFYDISQAPMSEHFYPTVVAESVYGDFSEAWYHLNNKLIATRNPEEIRGGGLLKYCNLLVKNFTPAEDVDIRTMERYMCSRFFIDFSDINQQRQKLEAYLANHFCGDEGMKYQYLMTLYRVVDESTICLMGHERRQTLNLIHQLAYQVLMTQERKSQVKCIELHELDQLNNLVIDQVFYGPFASGSNGSQYYSYAAPSSTFGHQISNSSSCPFCPPFLKCS
;
A
#
# COMPACT_ATOMS: atom_id res chain seq x y z
N MET A 1 24.66 38.05 4.69
CA MET A 1 24.45 36.68 5.19
C MET A 1 23.99 35.84 4.02
N ALA A 2 24.89 35.05 3.44
CA ALA A 2 24.60 34.19 2.31
C ALA A 2 23.92 32.91 2.82
N THR A 3 22.68 32.67 2.43
CA THR A 3 21.97 31.41 2.70
C THR A 3 22.58 30.30 1.85
N LEU A 4 23.43 29.49 2.49
CA LEU A 4 23.85 28.16 2.06
C LEU A 4 22.60 27.27 1.95
N ASN A 5 22.02 27.16 0.75
CA ASN A 5 21.06 26.11 0.43
C ASN A 5 21.63 25.27 -0.71
N CYS A 6 22.69 24.52 -0.40
CA CYS A 6 23.09 23.38 -1.23
C CYS A 6 22.04 22.28 -1.04
N ARG A 7 20.94 22.35 -1.79
CA ARG A 7 19.86 21.35 -1.81
C ARG A 7 20.40 20.04 -2.38
N ASN A 8 21.04 19.23 -1.54
CA ASN A 8 21.62 17.98 -1.97
C ASN A 8 20.52 16.93 -2.08
N ARG A 9 20.21 16.54 -3.31
CA ARG A 9 19.16 15.55 -3.61
C ARG A 9 19.62 14.11 -3.45
N PHE A 10 20.92 13.90 -3.28
CA PHE A 10 21.54 12.58 -3.22
C PHE A 10 22.18 12.32 -1.85
N GLN A 11 22.10 11.08 -1.40
CA GLN A 11 22.73 10.62 -0.17
C GLN A 11 23.28 9.20 -0.37
N VAL A 12 24.48 8.96 0.16
CA VAL A 12 25.07 7.62 0.22
C VAL A 12 24.44 6.87 1.38
N LEU A 13 24.02 5.62 1.13
CA LEU A 13 23.42 4.75 2.14
C LEU A 13 24.49 4.25 3.11
N CYS A 14 24.14 4.18 4.40
CA CYS A 14 24.98 3.51 5.38
C CYS A 14 24.85 1.97 5.27
N TYR A 15 25.77 1.24 5.90
CA TYR A 15 25.78 -0.22 5.85
C TYR A 15 24.43 -0.85 6.22
N ASP A 16 23.80 -0.42 7.32
CA ASP A 16 22.50 -0.95 7.76
C ASP A 16 21.39 -0.75 6.70
N GLN A 17 21.43 0.35 5.96
CA GLN A 17 20.49 0.61 4.86
C GLN A 17 20.80 -0.28 3.65
N VAL A 18 22.08 -0.51 3.35
CA VAL A 18 22.48 -1.42 2.26
C VAL A 18 22.13 -2.86 2.59
N VAL A 19 22.24 -3.29 3.86
CA VAL A 19 21.80 -4.62 4.32
C VAL A 19 20.29 -4.78 4.13
N ARG A 20 19.47 -3.81 4.55
CA ARG A 20 18.01 -3.85 4.30
C ARG A 20 17.68 -3.89 2.81
N LEU A 21 18.40 -3.13 2.00
CA LEU A 21 18.24 -3.18 0.54
C LEU A 21 18.61 -4.57 0.00
N HIS A 22 19.71 -5.16 0.46
CA HIS A 22 20.13 -6.51 0.07
C HIS A 22 19.06 -7.54 0.42
N GLU A 23 18.50 -7.49 1.63
CA GLU A 23 17.40 -8.35 2.07
C GLU A 23 16.17 -8.22 1.15
N VAL A 24 15.77 -6.99 0.80
CA VAL A 24 14.65 -6.76 -0.13
C VAL A 24 14.95 -7.29 -1.53
N MET A 25 16.19 -7.17 -2.00
CA MET A 25 16.60 -7.61 -3.34
C MET A 25 16.75 -9.14 -3.44
N GLU A 26 17.15 -9.81 -2.35
CA GLU A 26 17.26 -11.27 -2.26
C GLU A 26 15.93 -11.96 -1.89
N ASP A 27 14.92 -11.21 -1.46
CA ASP A 27 13.60 -11.74 -1.10
C ASP A 27 12.97 -12.49 -2.29
N VAL A 28 12.43 -13.67 -2.02
CA VAL A 28 11.74 -14.50 -3.02
C VAL A 28 10.28 -14.08 -3.04
N VAL A 29 9.85 -13.50 -4.15
CA VAL A 29 8.51 -12.95 -4.31
C VAL A 29 7.67 -13.87 -5.21
N PRO A 30 6.50 -14.35 -4.73
CA PRO A 30 5.63 -15.22 -5.51
C PRO A 30 4.79 -14.42 -6.50
N ILE A 31 5.01 -14.63 -7.79
CA ILE A 31 4.16 -14.12 -8.88
C ILE A 31 3.12 -15.19 -9.19
N HIS A 32 1.86 -14.93 -8.81
CA HIS A 32 0.81 -15.93 -8.88
C HIS A 32 0.25 -16.06 -10.30
N GLY A 33 0.19 -17.28 -10.83
CA GLY A 33 -0.55 -17.58 -12.05
C GLY A 33 -2.05 -17.60 -11.82
N ARG A 34 -2.82 -17.05 -12.76
CA ARG A 34 -4.29 -17.23 -12.83
C ARG A 34 -4.65 -18.54 -13.51
N GLY A 35 -5.77 -19.13 -13.11
CA GLY A 35 -6.23 -20.41 -13.66
C GLY A 35 -5.27 -21.54 -13.29
N ASN A 36 -4.80 -22.30 -14.29
CA ASN A 36 -3.93 -23.46 -14.10
C ASN A 36 -2.43 -23.12 -14.25
N PHE A 37 -2.07 -21.85 -14.34
CA PHE A 37 -0.67 -21.43 -14.43
C PHE A 37 0.00 -21.54 -13.05
N PRO A 38 1.24 -22.07 -12.98
CA PRO A 38 1.95 -22.21 -11.70
C PRO A 38 2.28 -20.85 -11.08
N THR A 39 2.60 -20.83 -9.79
CA THR A 39 3.24 -19.66 -9.17
C THR A 39 4.71 -19.63 -9.57
N LEU A 40 5.23 -18.45 -9.92
CA LEU A 40 6.65 -18.23 -10.16
C LEU A 40 7.27 -17.67 -8.88
N ASP A 41 8.23 -18.38 -8.30
CA ASP A 41 8.99 -17.90 -7.15
C ASP A 41 10.28 -17.26 -7.66
N VAL A 42 10.36 -15.93 -7.58
CA VAL A 42 11.41 -15.15 -8.24
C VAL A 42 12.09 -14.23 -7.24
N LYS A 43 13.43 -14.22 -7.22
CA LYS A 43 14.19 -13.21 -6.49
C LYS A 43 14.16 -11.88 -7.22
N LEU A 44 14.03 -10.78 -6.48
CA LEU A 44 13.94 -9.45 -7.10
C LEU A 44 15.23 -9.08 -7.86
N CYS A 45 16.40 -9.45 -7.33
CA CYS A 45 17.69 -9.26 -7.99
C CYS A 45 17.77 -9.98 -9.35
N GLU A 46 17.40 -11.26 -9.39
CA GLU A 46 17.38 -12.08 -10.60
C GLU A 46 16.40 -11.52 -11.64
N LEU A 47 15.19 -11.13 -11.20
CA LEU A 47 14.21 -10.51 -12.10
C LEU A 47 14.76 -9.25 -12.76
N VAL A 48 15.40 -8.37 -11.97
CA VAL A 48 15.98 -7.13 -12.49
C VAL A 48 17.12 -7.41 -13.46
N GLN A 49 18.01 -8.34 -13.14
CA GLN A 49 19.13 -8.71 -14.02
C GLN A 49 18.62 -9.29 -15.35
N VAL A 50 17.73 -10.28 -15.30
CA VAL A 50 17.18 -10.91 -16.52
C VAL A 50 16.45 -9.90 -17.41
N VAL A 51 15.63 -9.02 -16.81
CA VAL A 51 14.94 -7.96 -17.58
C VAL A 51 15.96 -6.99 -18.19
N ARG A 52 16.97 -6.56 -17.44
CA ARG A 52 18.01 -5.63 -17.93
C ARG A 52 18.81 -6.23 -19.09
N GLU A 53 19.22 -7.48 -18.97
CA GLU A 53 19.99 -8.19 -19.99
C GLU A 53 19.19 -8.40 -21.27
N LYS A 54 17.94 -8.85 -21.17
CA LYS A 54 17.08 -9.04 -22.34
C LYS A 54 16.74 -7.73 -23.04
N LEU A 55 16.49 -6.66 -22.29
CA LEU A 55 16.30 -5.33 -22.87
C LEU A 55 17.54 -4.89 -23.65
N ALA A 56 18.73 -5.08 -23.09
CA ALA A 56 19.97 -4.75 -23.77
C ALA A 56 20.19 -5.59 -25.04
N ALA A 57 19.86 -6.89 -25.00
CA ALA A 57 19.93 -7.79 -26.15
C ALA A 57 18.99 -7.36 -27.31
N ASP A 58 17.82 -6.82 -26.98
CA ASP A 58 16.83 -6.28 -27.93
C ASP A 58 17.15 -4.83 -28.40
N GLY A 59 18.31 -4.30 -27.98
CA GLY A 59 18.78 -2.97 -28.33
C GLY A 59 18.07 -1.83 -27.57
N VAL A 60 17.39 -2.14 -26.47
CA VAL A 60 16.78 -1.14 -25.57
C VAL A 60 17.80 -0.73 -24.52
N GLN A 61 18.30 0.51 -24.59
CA GLN A 61 19.29 0.99 -23.62
C GLN A 61 18.64 1.26 -22.26
N VAL A 62 19.15 0.61 -21.21
CA VAL A 62 18.81 0.88 -19.81
C VAL A 62 19.87 1.79 -19.20
N ARG A 63 19.50 3.02 -18.85
CA ARG A 63 20.36 4.05 -18.24
C ARG A 63 20.66 3.76 -16.78
N ASP A 64 19.65 3.37 -16.02
CA ASP A 64 19.72 3.05 -14.60
C ASP A 64 18.53 2.18 -14.18
N VAL A 65 18.69 1.45 -13.07
CA VAL A 65 17.59 0.77 -12.39
C VAL A 65 17.46 1.29 -10.96
N ARG A 66 16.23 1.56 -10.53
CA ARG A 66 15.94 2.16 -9.23
C ARG A 66 14.83 1.42 -8.51
N LEU A 67 14.95 1.29 -7.21
CA LEU A 67 13.85 0.89 -6.33
C LEU A 67 13.14 2.14 -5.81
N ASN A 68 11.82 2.17 -5.91
CA ASN A 68 10.97 3.31 -5.54
C ASN A 68 9.88 2.89 -4.54
N GLY A 69 9.02 3.84 -4.17
CA GLY A 69 7.79 3.57 -3.44
C GLY A 69 8.04 3.24 -1.97
N GLY A 70 7.13 2.48 -1.37
CA GLY A 70 7.20 2.15 0.06
C GLY A 70 8.45 1.37 0.45
N ALA A 71 9.01 0.57 -0.46
CA ALA A 71 10.22 -0.20 -0.23
C ALA A 71 11.45 0.70 -0.06
N ALA A 72 11.57 1.76 -0.87
CA ALA A 72 12.65 2.74 -0.72
C ALA A 72 12.56 3.49 0.62
N SER A 73 11.35 3.88 1.04
CA SER A 73 11.11 4.51 2.34
C SER A 73 11.41 3.55 3.50
N TYR A 74 11.08 2.26 3.38
CA TYR A 74 11.42 1.22 4.36
C TYR A 74 12.95 1.08 4.52
N ILE A 75 13.69 1.05 3.42
CA ILE A 75 15.16 0.95 3.45
C ILE A 75 15.76 2.15 4.19
N LEU A 76 15.29 3.36 3.92
CA LEU A 76 15.84 4.59 4.49
C LEU A 76 15.34 4.90 5.90
N GLY A 77 14.14 4.43 6.23
CA GLY A 77 13.50 4.67 7.52
C GLY A 77 14.13 3.88 8.67
N SER A 78 13.59 4.11 9.87
CA SER A 78 13.95 3.34 11.05
C SER A 78 13.30 1.95 11.00
N ALA A 79 13.98 0.92 11.51
CA ALA A 79 13.57 -0.49 11.43
C ALA A 79 12.15 -0.80 11.95
N ASN A 80 11.56 0.10 12.75
CA ASN A 80 10.22 -0.04 13.33
C ASN A 80 9.10 0.58 12.48
N SER A 81 9.36 1.00 11.24
CA SER A 81 8.39 1.77 10.46
C SER A 81 8.21 1.31 9.00
N GLN A 82 6.93 1.12 8.66
CA GLN A 82 6.31 0.89 7.35
C GLN A 82 6.43 -0.52 6.75
N GLU A 83 5.33 -1.26 6.83
CA GLU A 83 4.96 -2.23 5.81
C GLU A 83 4.77 -1.49 4.47
N PHE A 84 5.38 -2.03 3.40
CA PHE A 84 5.17 -1.59 2.03
C PHE A 84 4.33 -2.63 1.28
N ASN A 85 3.49 -2.17 0.36
CA ASN A 85 2.50 -3.01 -0.32
C ASN A 85 2.92 -3.44 -1.73
N ASP A 86 3.85 -2.70 -2.35
CA ASP A 86 4.27 -2.95 -3.72
C ASP A 86 5.80 -2.79 -3.80
N LEU A 87 6.42 -3.55 -4.70
CA LEU A 87 7.82 -3.46 -5.06
C LEU A 87 7.92 -2.72 -6.39
N ASP A 88 8.15 -1.41 -6.31
CA ASP A 88 8.23 -0.52 -7.46
C ASP A 88 9.65 -0.45 -8.01
N LEU A 89 9.88 -1.06 -9.17
CA LEU A 89 11.15 -0.99 -9.89
C LEU A 89 11.03 -0.03 -11.07
N ILE A 90 11.93 0.95 -11.15
CA ILE A 90 12.02 1.90 -12.25
C ILE A 90 13.25 1.57 -13.09
N PHE A 91 13.03 1.30 -14.37
CA PHE A 91 14.05 1.17 -15.40
C PHE A 91 14.08 2.46 -16.21
N GLY A 92 15.17 3.22 -16.10
CA GLY A 92 15.40 4.38 -16.95
C GLY A 92 15.73 3.93 -18.36
N VAL A 93 14.82 4.13 -19.32
CA VAL A 93 14.97 3.67 -20.71
C VAL A 93 14.75 4.82 -21.69
N ASP A 94 15.25 4.68 -22.92
CA ASP A 94 14.91 5.60 -24.00
C ASP A 94 13.65 5.12 -24.75
N LEU A 95 12.59 5.92 -24.74
CA LEU A 95 11.31 5.66 -25.40
C LEU A 95 11.03 6.67 -26.53
N SER A 96 12.09 7.21 -27.12
CA SER A 96 11.99 8.09 -28.28
C SER A 96 11.35 7.38 -29.48
N ASN A 97 11.59 6.07 -29.64
CA ASN A 97 10.98 5.21 -30.67
C ASN A 97 9.78 4.42 -30.11
N GLN A 98 8.64 4.47 -30.79
CA GLN A 98 7.41 3.79 -30.35
C GLN A 98 7.53 2.25 -30.34
N ASN A 99 8.44 1.68 -31.13
CA ASN A 99 8.66 0.24 -31.17
C ASN A 99 9.27 -0.29 -29.86
N GLU A 100 9.99 0.54 -29.10
CA GLU A 100 10.64 0.16 -27.84
C GLU A 100 9.62 -0.31 -26.79
N LEU A 101 8.42 0.28 -26.78
CA LEU A 101 7.35 -0.16 -25.86
C LEU A 101 6.87 -1.57 -26.15
N GLN A 102 6.84 -1.97 -27.42
CA GLN A 102 6.47 -3.32 -27.81
C GLN A 102 7.59 -4.30 -27.46
N LYS A 103 8.86 -3.91 -27.67
CA LYS A 103 10.02 -4.70 -27.24
C LYS A 103 10.01 -4.90 -25.73
N ILE A 104 9.86 -3.84 -24.94
CA ILE A 104 9.77 -3.90 -23.47
C ILE A 104 8.67 -4.87 -23.03
N ARG A 105 7.47 -4.76 -23.64
CA ARG A 105 6.36 -5.66 -23.33
C ARG A 105 6.73 -7.12 -23.62
N ASN A 106 7.28 -7.40 -24.80
CA ASN A 106 7.64 -8.75 -25.21
C ASN A 106 8.74 -9.31 -24.30
N CYS A 107 9.80 -8.52 -24.07
CA CYS A 107 10.91 -8.82 -23.17
C CYS A 107 10.42 -9.23 -21.78
N VAL A 108 9.55 -8.44 -21.13
CA VAL A 108 9.03 -8.78 -19.79
C VAL A 108 8.22 -10.08 -19.82
N LEU A 109 7.38 -10.29 -20.84
CA LEU A 109 6.60 -11.53 -20.97
C LEU A 109 7.51 -12.75 -21.22
N GLU A 110 8.59 -12.58 -21.97
CA GLU A 110 9.59 -13.62 -22.19
C GLU A 110 10.43 -13.89 -20.94
N CYS A 111 10.69 -12.89 -20.09
CA CYS A 111 11.32 -13.12 -18.78
C CYS A 111 10.46 -14.03 -17.90
N LEU A 112 9.13 -13.83 -17.90
CA LEU A 112 8.22 -14.71 -17.14
C LEU A 112 8.26 -16.18 -17.62
N LEU A 113 8.57 -16.42 -18.90
CA LEU A 113 8.73 -17.75 -19.44
C LEU A 113 10.00 -18.44 -18.91
N ASP A 114 11.05 -17.67 -18.63
CA ASP A 114 12.31 -18.20 -18.09
C ASP A 114 12.13 -18.68 -16.65
N PHE A 115 11.34 -17.96 -15.86
CA PHE A 115 11.03 -18.28 -14.46
C PHE A 115 10.00 -19.43 -14.27
N LEU A 116 9.50 -20.02 -15.35
CA LEU A 116 8.61 -21.18 -15.22
C LEU A 116 9.36 -22.39 -14.61
N PRO A 117 8.73 -23.13 -13.67
CA PRO A 117 9.31 -24.33 -13.09
C PRO A 117 9.70 -25.38 -14.15
N GLU A 118 10.70 -26.19 -13.82
CA GLU A 118 11.11 -27.31 -14.66
C GLU A 118 9.94 -28.28 -14.91
N GLY A 119 9.83 -28.78 -16.15
CA GLY A 119 8.76 -29.69 -16.57
C GLY A 119 7.51 -29.02 -17.14
N VAL A 120 7.42 -27.68 -17.11
CA VAL A 120 6.34 -26.94 -17.78
C VAL A 120 6.65 -26.77 -19.27
N SER A 121 5.72 -27.18 -20.15
CA SER A 121 5.88 -27.03 -21.60
C SER A 121 5.84 -25.55 -22.00
N LYS A 122 7.00 -25.02 -22.42
CA LYS A 122 7.16 -23.62 -22.87
C LYS A 122 6.68 -23.41 -24.32
N GLU A 123 6.68 -24.46 -25.14
CA GLU A 123 6.44 -24.41 -26.59
C GLU A 123 5.02 -23.95 -26.98
N LYS A 124 4.02 -24.16 -26.10
CA LYS A 124 2.62 -23.79 -26.36
C LYS A 124 2.21 -22.47 -25.71
N MET A 125 3.11 -21.82 -24.97
CA MET A 125 2.76 -20.61 -24.22
C MET A 125 2.94 -19.36 -25.09
N SER A 126 1.82 -18.81 -25.55
CA SER A 126 1.83 -17.53 -26.24
C SER A 126 2.04 -16.36 -25.26
N SER A 127 2.57 -15.24 -25.77
CA SER A 127 2.69 -13.99 -24.99
C SER A 127 1.34 -13.48 -24.47
N CYS A 128 0.24 -13.73 -25.19
CA CYS A 128 -1.12 -13.43 -24.74
C CYS A 128 -1.51 -14.25 -23.52
N SER A 129 -1.19 -15.55 -23.51
CA SER A 129 -1.48 -16.45 -22.39
C SER A 129 -0.71 -16.04 -21.13
N LEU A 130 0.59 -15.69 -21.26
CA LEU A 130 1.41 -15.22 -20.13
C LEU A 130 0.90 -13.89 -19.57
N LYS A 131 0.50 -12.96 -20.46
CA LYS A 131 -0.13 -11.71 -20.06
C LYS A 131 -1.37 -11.96 -19.20
N GLU A 132 -2.29 -12.80 -19.66
CA GLU A 132 -3.56 -13.06 -18.95
C GLU A 132 -3.32 -13.80 -17.62
N ALA A 133 -2.33 -14.69 -17.60
CA ALA A 133 -1.97 -15.49 -16.45
C ALA A 133 -1.31 -14.66 -15.33
N TYR A 134 -0.32 -13.84 -15.64
CA TYR A 134 0.58 -13.26 -14.64
C TYR A 134 0.50 -11.74 -14.51
N VAL A 135 -0.02 -11.05 -15.52
CA VAL A 135 -0.07 -9.58 -15.50
C VAL A 135 -1.39 -9.10 -14.90
N GLN A 136 -1.29 -8.35 -13.80
CA GLN A 136 -2.42 -7.70 -13.15
C GLN A 136 -2.86 -6.46 -13.91
N LYS A 137 -1.89 -5.62 -14.32
CA LYS A 137 -2.16 -4.32 -14.93
C LYS A 137 -1.04 -3.94 -15.89
N MET A 138 -1.39 -3.41 -17.05
CA MET A 138 -0.46 -2.74 -17.97
C MET A 138 -0.92 -1.31 -18.22
N VAL A 139 0.01 -0.37 -18.22
CA VAL A 139 -0.26 1.03 -18.55
C VAL A 139 0.80 1.52 -19.52
N LYS A 140 0.37 2.22 -20.57
CA LYS A 140 1.24 2.94 -21.50
C LYS A 140 0.86 4.40 -21.47
N VAL A 141 1.83 5.27 -21.23
CA VAL A 141 1.66 6.73 -21.29
C VAL A 141 2.66 7.30 -22.27
N CYS A 142 2.14 7.88 -23.34
CA CYS A 142 2.89 8.67 -24.31
C CYS A 142 2.03 9.87 -24.67
N ASN A 143 2.26 11.01 -24.02
CA ASN A 143 1.48 12.22 -24.28
C ASN A 143 2.35 13.31 -24.93
N GLU A 144 1.69 14.25 -25.58
CA GLU A 144 2.33 15.41 -26.23
C GLU A 144 3.00 16.33 -25.20
N HIS A 145 2.53 16.29 -23.95
CA HIS A 145 3.04 17.08 -22.82
C HIS A 145 4.36 16.56 -22.23
N GLY A 146 4.93 15.50 -22.80
CA GLY A 146 6.27 15.03 -22.50
C GLY A 146 6.37 13.79 -21.62
N ASP A 147 5.27 13.28 -21.03
CA ASP A 147 5.32 12.02 -20.28
C ASP A 147 5.41 10.83 -21.25
N ARG A 148 6.44 10.00 -21.04
CA ARG A 148 6.75 8.80 -21.79
C ARG A 148 7.20 7.70 -20.85
N TRP A 149 6.30 6.78 -20.54
CA TRP A 149 6.58 5.65 -19.67
C TRP A 149 5.59 4.49 -19.86
N SER A 150 6.01 3.30 -19.43
CA SER A 150 5.21 2.07 -19.40
C SER A 150 5.25 1.46 -18.01
N LEU A 151 4.22 0.72 -17.63
CA LEU A 151 4.14 -0.01 -16.37
C LEU A 151 3.53 -1.38 -16.61
N ILE A 152 4.16 -2.41 -16.06
CA ILE A 152 3.67 -3.79 -16.03
C ILE A 152 3.69 -4.25 -14.57
N SER A 153 2.51 -4.44 -14.00
CA SER A 153 2.31 -4.90 -12.62
C SER A 153 2.01 -6.40 -12.63
N LEU A 154 2.86 -7.17 -11.96
CA LEU A 154 2.76 -8.62 -11.86
C LEU A 154 1.88 -9.00 -10.67
N PHE A 155 1.02 -10.00 -10.87
CA PHE A 155 0.00 -10.37 -9.90
C PHE A 155 0.60 -11.09 -8.70
N ASN A 156 0.37 -10.56 -7.49
CA ASN A 156 0.70 -11.23 -6.25
C ASN A 156 -0.47 -11.19 -5.25
N LYS A 157 -0.89 -12.35 -4.74
CA LYS A 157 -1.96 -12.46 -3.74
C LYS A 157 -1.54 -12.02 -2.33
N THR A 158 -0.25 -11.96 -2.03
CA THR A 158 0.29 -11.73 -0.67
C THR A 158 0.68 -10.27 -0.38
N ARG A 159 0.14 -9.29 -1.12
CA ARG A 159 0.38 -7.84 -0.94
C ARG A 159 1.81 -7.36 -1.24
N LYS A 160 2.52 -8.01 -2.16
CA LYS A 160 3.78 -7.50 -2.72
C LYS A 160 3.72 -7.59 -4.24
N ASN A 161 2.87 -6.78 -4.88
CA ASN A 161 2.88 -6.76 -6.34
C ASN A 161 4.25 -6.24 -6.79
N VAL A 162 4.79 -6.85 -7.84
CA VAL A 162 6.03 -6.36 -8.44
C VAL A 162 5.65 -5.48 -9.61
N GLU A 163 5.93 -4.18 -9.51
CA GLU A 163 5.64 -3.21 -10.55
C GLU A 163 6.92 -2.86 -11.31
N LEU A 164 6.99 -3.28 -12.57
CA LEU A 164 8.07 -2.95 -13.48
C LEU A 164 7.68 -1.71 -14.28
N LYS A 165 8.32 -0.58 -13.97
CA LYS A 165 8.06 0.72 -14.57
C LYS A 165 9.22 1.13 -15.48
N PHE A 166 8.93 1.39 -16.75
CA PHE A 166 9.93 1.76 -17.75
C PHE A 166 9.75 3.23 -18.09
N VAL A 167 10.71 4.08 -17.70
CA VAL A 167 10.57 5.53 -17.71
C VAL A 167 11.60 6.18 -18.63
N ASP A 168 11.11 6.92 -19.63
CA ASP A 168 11.92 7.88 -20.37
C ASP A 168 11.78 9.27 -19.75
N LYS A 169 10.55 9.78 -19.73
CA LYS A 169 10.22 11.07 -19.15
C LYS A 169 8.98 10.97 -18.29
N MET A 170 9.05 11.52 -17.08
CA MET A 170 7.95 11.55 -16.14
C MET A 170 7.98 12.86 -15.38
N LYS A 171 6.92 13.66 -15.53
CA LYS A 171 6.81 14.93 -14.84
C LYS A 171 6.54 14.75 -13.34
N ARG A 172 5.68 13.79 -12.99
CA ARG A 172 5.19 13.58 -11.62
C ARG A 172 5.78 12.31 -11.03
N GLN A 173 6.88 12.46 -10.31
CA GLN A 173 7.63 11.32 -9.78
C GLN A 173 7.33 11.01 -8.30
N PHE A 174 6.66 11.92 -7.59
CA PHE A 174 6.26 11.75 -6.19
C PHE A 174 4.95 12.49 -5.91
N GLU A 175 4.31 12.17 -4.77
CA GLU A 175 3.12 12.87 -4.27
C GLU A 175 3.43 13.63 -2.98
N PHE A 176 4.12 13.00 -2.03
CA PHE A 176 4.61 13.59 -0.79
C PHE A 176 6.12 13.36 -0.63
N SER A 177 6.76 14.05 0.31
CA SER A 177 8.19 13.88 0.58
C SER A 177 8.54 12.46 1.03
N VAL A 178 7.64 11.82 1.79
CA VAL A 178 7.87 10.52 2.42
C VAL A 178 7.89 9.33 1.45
N ASP A 179 7.38 9.51 0.23
CA ASP A 179 7.37 8.53 -0.87
C ASP A 179 8.23 8.97 -2.06
N SER A 180 9.11 9.94 -1.85
CA SER A 180 9.91 10.55 -2.92
C SER A 180 11.29 9.91 -3.12
N PHE A 181 11.59 8.82 -2.43
CA PHE A 181 12.92 8.21 -2.44
C PHE A 181 13.06 7.19 -3.56
N GLN A 182 14.19 7.27 -4.27
CA GLN A 182 14.60 6.31 -5.27
C GLN A 182 16.01 5.82 -4.96
N VAL A 183 16.18 4.53 -4.73
CA VAL A 183 17.49 3.91 -4.47
C VAL A 183 18.05 3.39 -5.78
N ILE A 184 19.23 3.86 -6.19
CA ILE A 184 19.88 3.44 -7.44
C ILE A 184 20.52 2.06 -7.22
N LEU A 185 20.12 1.07 -8.02
CA LEU A 185 20.48 -0.33 -7.81
C LEU A 185 21.75 -0.76 -8.55
N ASP A 186 22.19 0.01 -9.55
CA ASP A 186 23.29 -0.37 -10.45
C ASP A 186 24.55 -0.86 -9.73
N SER A 187 25.01 -0.14 -8.70
CA SER A 187 26.21 -0.52 -7.93
C SER A 187 26.03 -1.83 -7.16
N LEU A 188 24.81 -2.11 -6.68
CA LEU A 188 24.49 -3.36 -5.99
C LEU A 188 24.38 -4.54 -6.99
N LEU A 189 23.75 -4.32 -8.14
CA LEU A 189 23.64 -5.34 -9.19
C LEU A 189 25.02 -5.73 -9.73
N THR A 190 25.87 -4.75 -10.03
CA THR A 190 27.26 -4.99 -10.44
C THR A 190 28.07 -5.71 -9.37
N PHE A 191 27.80 -5.45 -8.08
CA PHE A 191 28.42 -6.20 -7.00
C PHE A 191 28.02 -7.67 -7.02
N TYR A 192 26.74 -8.00 -7.27
CA TYR A 192 26.29 -9.39 -7.42
C TYR A 192 26.92 -10.09 -8.64
N ASP A 193 27.12 -9.37 -9.74
CA ASP A 193 27.69 -9.96 -10.97
C ASP A 193 29.18 -10.32 -10.82
N ILE A 194 29.93 -9.55 -10.01
CA ILE A 194 31.40 -9.63 -9.95
C ILE A 194 31.90 -10.26 -8.65
N SER A 195 31.21 -10.05 -7.53
CA SER A 195 31.65 -10.52 -6.22
C SER A 195 31.15 -11.94 -5.94
N GLN A 196 32.08 -12.86 -5.63
CA GLN A 196 31.74 -14.17 -5.07
C GLN A 196 31.66 -14.19 -3.54
N ALA A 197 32.14 -13.13 -2.88
CA ALA A 197 32.12 -13.02 -1.43
C ALA A 197 30.81 -12.38 -0.94
N PRO A 198 30.24 -12.85 0.18
CA PRO A 198 29.06 -12.25 0.77
C PRO A 198 29.35 -10.83 1.28
N MET A 199 28.29 -10.03 1.37
CA MET A 199 28.39 -8.67 1.87
C MET A 199 28.74 -8.65 3.37
N SER A 200 29.59 -7.70 3.77
CA SER A 200 29.92 -7.44 5.19
C SER A 200 30.12 -5.95 5.44
N GLU A 201 30.20 -5.53 6.71
CA GLU A 201 30.37 -4.11 7.08
C GLU A 201 31.65 -3.48 6.51
N HIS A 202 32.67 -4.29 6.21
CA HIS A 202 33.92 -3.83 5.61
C HIS A 202 34.00 -4.10 4.11
N PHE A 203 32.98 -4.72 3.53
CA PHE A 203 32.94 -5.12 2.13
C PHE A 203 31.50 -5.09 1.59
N TYR A 204 31.06 -3.91 1.16
CA TYR A 204 29.75 -3.67 0.54
C TYR A 204 29.84 -2.58 -0.52
N PRO A 205 28.97 -2.58 -1.55
CA PRO A 205 28.99 -1.56 -2.59
C PRO A 205 28.53 -0.21 -2.05
N THR A 206 29.07 0.87 -2.61
CA THR A 206 28.55 2.21 -2.35
C THR A 206 27.24 2.39 -3.12
N VAL A 207 26.12 2.44 -2.39
CA VAL A 207 24.78 2.65 -2.95
C VAL A 207 24.35 4.10 -2.68
N VAL A 208 23.68 4.71 -3.66
CA VAL A 208 23.18 6.08 -3.58
C VAL A 208 21.66 6.09 -3.69
N ALA A 209 21.00 6.87 -2.83
CA ALA A 209 19.59 7.21 -2.98
C ALA A 209 19.41 8.67 -3.39
N GLU A 210 18.33 8.91 -4.11
CA GLU A 210 17.87 10.22 -4.55
C GLU A 210 16.52 10.53 -3.92
N SER A 211 16.32 11.78 -3.51
CA SER A 211 14.98 12.31 -3.22
C SER A 211 14.50 13.16 -4.39
N VAL A 212 13.44 12.70 -5.07
CA VAL A 212 12.81 13.48 -6.15
C VAL A 212 11.94 14.62 -5.63
N TYR A 213 11.69 14.68 -4.32
CA TYR A 213 11.09 15.84 -3.64
C TYR A 213 12.04 17.04 -3.66
N GLY A 214 13.35 16.79 -3.65
CA GLY A 214 14.40 17.77 -3.85
C GLY A 214 15.52 17.66 -2.84
N ASP A 215 15.35 18.16 -1.62
CA ASP A 215 16.40 18.02 -0.59
C ASP A 215 16.25 16.67 0.11
N PHE A 216 17.32 15.86 0.09
CA PHE A 216 17.28 14.52 0.66
C PHE A 216 17.13 14.55 2.18
N SER A 217 17.90 15.41 2.85
CA SER A 217 17.90 15.48 4.32
C SER A 217 16.55 15.97 4.84
N GLU A 218 15.92 16.91 4.15
CA GLU A 218 14.57 17.39 4.46
C GLU A 218 13.52 16.27 4.31
N ALA A 219 13.51 15.57 3.17
CA ALA A 219 12.57 14.47 2.96
C ALA A 219 12.79 13.34 3.99
N TRP A 220 14.05 13.04 4.32
CA TRP A 220 14.39 12.02 5.31
C TRP A 220 13.99 12.41 6.73
N TYR A 221 14.11 13.70 7.07
CA TYR A 221 13.56 14.26 8.31
C TYR A 221 12.03 14.09 8.37
N HIS A 222 11.32 14.37 7.28
CA HIS A 222 9.87 14.15 7.21
C HIS A 222 9.50 12.67 7.39
N LEU A 223 10.26 11.74 6.80
CA LEU A 223 10.04 10.31 6.97
C LEU A 223 10.20 9.88 8.44
N ASN A 224 11.29 10.28 9.09
CA ASN A 224 11.59 9.88 10.47
C ASN A 224 10.63 10.49 11.52
N ASN A 225 10.12 11.70 11.26
CA ASN A 225 9.21 12.41 12.17
C ASN A 225 7.73 12.26 11.78
N LYS A 226 7.42 11.41 10.79
CA LYS A 226 6.07 11.19 10.26
C LYS A 226 5.38 12.49 9.82
N LEU A 227 6.08 13.31 9.05
CA LEU A 227 5.55 14.57 8.54
C LEU A 227 5.01 14.44 7.11
N ILE A 228 3.87 15.07 6.84
CA ILE A 228 3.27 15.17 5.50
C ILE A 228 3.67 16.52 4.91
N ALA A 229 4.48 16.48 3.86
CA ALA A 229 4.83 17.65 3.08
C ALA A 229 4.80 17.36 1.58
N THR A 230 4.42 18.37 0.80
CA THR A 230 4.48 18.34 -0.67
C THR A 230 4.84 19.73 -1.17
N ARG A 231 5.63 19.84 -2.23
CA ARG A 231 6.04 21.13 -2.83
C ARG A 231 5.11 21.59 -3.94
N ASN A 232 4.40 20.65 -4.56
CA ASN A 232 3.58 20.87 -5.76
C ASN A 232 2.17 20.28 -5.57
N PRO A 233 1.38 20.82 -4.62
CA PRO A 233 0.02 20.33 -4.37
C PRO A 233 -0.88 20.38 -5.62
N GLU A 234 -0.61 21.30 -6.55
CA GLU A 234 -1.30 21.43 -7.85
C GLU A 234 -1.02 20.28 -8.82
N GLU A 235 0.08 19.54 -8.65
CA GLU A 235 0.43 18.40 -9.49
C GLU A 235 -0.09 17.06 -8.96
N ILE A 236 -0.61 17.05 -7.72
CA ILE A 236 -1.24 15.87 -7.14
C ILE A 236 -2.53 15.54 -7.92
N ARG A 237 -2.73 14.25 -8.24
CA ARG A 237 -3.94 13.73 -8.89
C ARG A 237 -4.97 13.30 -7.83
N GLY A 238 -6.18 12.93 -8.25
CA GLY A 238 -7.25 12.52 -7.34
C GLY A 238 -6.85 11.38 -6.38
N GLY A 239 -5.93 10.50 -6.78
CA GLY A 239 -5.38 9.46 -5.91
C GLY A 239 -4.62 9.99 -4.69
N GLY A 240 -4.08 11.20 -4.76
CA GLY A 240 -3.34 11.81 -3.65
C GLY A 240 -4.19 12.09 -2.42
N LEU A 241 -5.50 12.37 -2.58
CA LEU A 241 -6.42 12.47 -1.44
C LEU A 241 -6.47 11.16 -0.65
N LEU A 242 -6.55 10.03 -1.36
CA LEU A 242 -6.62 8.70 -0.75
C LEU A 242 -5.31 8.40 0.00
N LYS A 243 -4.17 8.73 -0.59
CA LYS A 243 -2.87 8.57 0.05
C LYS A 243 -2.69 9.49 1.25
N TYR A 244 -3.12 10.74 1.17
CA TYR A 244 -3.12 11.67 2.28
C TYR A 244 -3.90 11.12 3.48
N CYS A 245 -5.14 10.66 3.26
CA CYS A 245 -5.94 10.04 4.32
C CYS A 245 -5.28 8.78 4.90
N ASN A 246 -4.56 8.01 4.09
CA ASN A 246 -3.81 6.83 4.56
C ASN A 246 -2.63 7.26 5.45
N LEU A 247 -1.89 8.31 5.08
CA LEU A 247 -0.84 8.88 5.92
C LEU A 247 -1.39 9.35 7.27
N LEU A 248 -2.54 10.03 7.29
CA LEU A 248 -3.20 10.46 8.53
C LEU A 248 -3.52 9.28 9.46
N VAL A 249 -4.08 8.19 8.94
CA VAL A 249 -4.38 6.97 9.74
C VAL A 249 -3.11 6.31 10.26
N LYS A 250 -1.99 6.43 9.55
CA LYS A 250 -0.67 5.96 9.98
C LYS A 250 0.03 6.91 10.97
N ASN A 251 -0.71 7.88 11.53
CA ASN A 251 -0.25 8.89 12.47
C ASN A 251 0.81 9.84 11.89
N PHE A 252 0.73 10.14 10.60
CA PHE A 252 1.49 11.25 10.04
C PHE A 252 0.75 12.56 10.27
N THR A 253 1.50 13.62 10.57
CA THR A 253 0.97 14.97 10.76
C THR A 253 1.53 15.91 9.70
N PRO A 254 0.78 16.91 9.23
CA PRO A 254 1.33 17.88 8.29
C PRO A 254 2.51 18.65 8.88
N ALA A 255 3.50 18.96 8.04
CA ALA A 255 4.64 19.80 8.44
C ALA A 255 4.19 21.24 8.74
N GLU A 256 4.93 21.95 9.59
CA GLU A 256 4.55 23.28 10.11
C GLU A 256 4.42 24.35 9.00
N ASP A 257 5.15 24.19 7.90
CA ASP A 257 5.20 25.10 6.77
C ASP A 257 4.10 24.83 5.71
N VAL A 258 3.27 23.81 5.91
CA VAL A 258 2.24 23.39 4.96
C VAL A 258 0.88 23.97 5.34
N ASP A 259 0.25 24.73 4.43
CA ASP A 259 -1.16 25.10 4.55
C ASP A 259 -2.06 23.90 4.26
N ILE A 260 -2.40 23.17 5.32
CA ILE A 260 -3.22 21.96 5.31
C ILE A 260 -4.58 22.22 4.64
N ARG A 261 -5.23 23.34 4.97
CA ARG A 261 -6.58 23.63 4.47
C ARG A 261 -6.54 23.84 2.97
N THR A 262 -5.53 24.55 2.47
CA THR A 262 -5.36 24.74 1.04
C THR A 262 -5.03 23.43 0.34
N MET A 263 -4.11 22.63 0.90
CA MET A 263 -3.74 21.33 0.35
C MET A 263 -4.95 20.37 0.25
N GLU A 264 -5.74 20.25 1.32
CA GLU A 264 -6.94 19.39 1.33
C GLU A 264 -7.97 19.83 0.28
N ARG A 265 -8.23 21.14 0.15
CA ARG A 265 -9.14 21.64 -0.90
C ARG A 265 -8.68 21.26 -2.30
N TYR A 266 -7.38 21.37 -2.58
CA TYR A 266 -6.82 20.98 -3.88
C TYR A 266 -6.98 19.48 -4.12
N MET A 267 -6.63 18.65 -3.13
CA MET A 267 -6.77 17.20 -3.24
C MET A 267 -8.23 16.77 -3.40
N CYS A 268 -9.16 17.36 -2.65
CA CYS A 268 -10.59 17.15 -2.82
C CYS A 268 -11.05 17.56 -4.21
N SER A 269 -10.78 18.80 -4.64
CA SER A 269 -11.16 19.28 -5.98
C SER A 269 -10.65 18.37 -7.08
N ARG A 270 -9.38 17.96 -7.01
CA ARG A 270 -8.77 17.06 -7.99
C ARG A 270 -9.38 15.66 -7.97
N PHE A 271 -9.76 15.14 -6.80
CA PHE A 271 -10.47 13.86 -6.68
C PHE A 271 -11.79 13.87 -7.46
N PHE A 272 -12.59 14.92 -7.33
CA PHE A 272 -13.85 15.04 -8.07
C PHE A 272 -13.65 15.29 -9.58
N ILE A 273 -12.58 15.98 -9.97
CA ILE A 273 -12.25 16.18 -11.39
C ILE A 273 -11.80 14.86 -12.04
N ASP A 274 -10.95 14.10 -11.36
CA ASP A 274 -10.40 12.86 -11.90
C ASP A 274 -11.40 11.69 -11.79
N PHE A 275 -12.33 11.73 -10.83
CA PHE A 275 -13.38 10.73 -10.61
C PHE A 275 -14.76 11.40 -10.47
N SER A 276 -15.29 11.91 -11.58
CA SER A 276 -16.56 12.65 -11.58
C SER A 276 -17.80 11.78 -11.36
N ASP A 277 -17.73 10.50 -11.73
CA ASP A 277 -18.86 9.55 -11.58
C ASP A 277 -18.79 8.78 -10.26
N ILE A 278 -19.95 8.59 -9.62
CA ILE A 278 -20.05 7.92 -8.32
C ILE A 278 -19.63 6.44 -8.38
N ASN A 279 -19.84 5.76 -9.51
CA ASN A 279 -19.42 4.37 -9.67
C ASN A 279 -17.90 4.28 -9.83
N GLN A 280 -17.28 5.23 -10.54
CA GLN A 280 -15.83 5.34 -10.61
C GLN A 280 -15.23 5.59 -9.22
N GLN A 281 -15.82 6.47 -8.43
CA GLN A 281 -15.41 6.71 -7.04
C GLN A 281 -15.54 5.43 -6.21
N ARG A 282 -16.66 4.70 -6.30
CA ARG A 282 -16.85 3.42 -5.59
C ARG A 282 -15.78 2.41 -5.96
N GLN A 283 -15.60 2.15 -7.26
CA GLN A 283 -14.58 1.20 -7.74
C GLN A 283 -13.18 1.59 -7.28
N LYS A 284 -12.87 2.89 -7.29
CA LYS A 284 -11.56 3.39 -6.87
C LYS A 284 -11.34 3.21 -5.36
N LEU A 285 -12.35 3.50 -4.54
CA LEU A 285 -12.30 3.32 -3.09
C LEU A 285 -12.21 1.84 -2.72
N GLU A 286 -13.04 0.98 -3.30
CA GLU A 286 -12.99 -0.48 -3.08
C GLU A 286 -11.63 -1.06 -3.46
N ALA A 287 -11.08 -0.67 -4.62
CA ALA A 287 -9.75 -1.09 -5.04
C ALA A 287 -8.65 -0.58 -4.10
N TYR A 288 -8.75 0.67 -3.62
CA TYR A 288 -7.80 1.22 -2.65
C TYR A 288 -7.84 0.47 -1.33
N LEU A 289 -9.04 0.18 -0.81
CA LEU A 289 -9.23 -0.59 0.41
C LEU A 289 -8.70 -2.03 0.29
N ALA A 290 -8.96 -2.67 -0.85
CA ALA A 290 -8.49 -4.01 -1.14
C ALA A 290 -6.95 -4.07 -1.22
N ASN A 291 -6.31 -3.07 -1.84
CA ASN A 291 -4.86 -3.07 -2.01
C ASN A 291 -4.10 -2.64 -0.75
N HIS A 292 -4.59 -1.62 -0.02
CA HIS A 292 -3.83 -1.02 1.08
C HIS A 292 -4.12 -1.60 2.47
N PHE A 293 -5.25 -2.30 2.65
CA PHE A 293 -5.71 -2.75 3.96
C PHE A 293 -6.09 -4.25 3.98
N CYS A 294 -5.46 -5.09 3.15
CA CYS A 294 -5.85 -6.48 2.91
C CYS A 294 -5.59 -7.45 4.09
N GLY A 295 -6.28 -7.32 5.22
CA GLY A 295 -5.99 -8.10 6.42
C GLY A 295 -5.69 -7.23 7.64
N ASP A 296 -5.65 -5.91 7.44
CA ASP A 296 -5.86 -4.93 8.50
C ASP A 296 -7.28 -4.36 8.37
N GLU A 297 -8.26 -5.18 8.75
CA GLU A 297 -9.67 -4.77 8.65
C GLU A 297 -9.97 -3.60 9.60
N GLY A 298 -9.32 -3.54 10.78
CA GLY A 298 -9.54 -2.49 11.78
C GLY A 298 -9.23 -1.09 11.25
N MET A 299 -8.12 -0.93 10.53
CA MET A 299 -7.73 0.36 9.94
C MET A 299 -8.64 0.80 8.79
N LYS A 300 -9.35 -0.11 8.08
CA LYS A 300 -10.25 0.28 6.98
C LYS A 300 -11.35 1.24 7.44
N TYR A 301 -11.96 0.97 8.60
CA TYR A 301 -13.01 1.83 9.13
C TYR A 301 -12.46 3.21 9.51
N GLN A 302 -11.34 3.24 10.22
CA GLN A 302 -10.66 4.50 10.61
C GLN A 302 -10.26 5.33 9.38
N TYR A 303 -9.77 4.68 8.33
CA TYR A 303 -9.46 5.30 7.05
C TYR A 303 -10.68 5.92 6.37
N LEU A 304 -11.79 5.18 6.28
CA LEU A 304 -13.01 5.70 5.67
C LEU A 304 -13.59 6.88 6.48
N MET A 305 -13.53 6.83 7.80
CA MET A 305 -13.95 7.96 8.65
C MET A 305 -13.02 9.17 8.50
N THR A 306 -11.72 8.95 8.36
CA THR A 306 -10.75 10.03 8.08
C THR A 306 -11.04 10.66 6.72
N LEU A 307 -11.27 9.85 5.69
CA LEU A 307 -11.64 10.32 4.35
C LEU A 307 -12.97 11.09 4.37
N TYR A 308 -13.97 10.58 5.10
CA TYR A 308 -15.25 11.26 5.28
C TYR A 308 -15.05 12.66 5.84
N ARG A 309 -14.30 12.80 6.94
CA ARG A 309 -14.02 14.09 7.59
C ARG A 309 -13.36 15.07 6.63
N VAL A 310 -12.29 14.65 5.94
CA VAL A 310 -11.55 15.52 5.01
C VAL A 310 -12.44 15.98 3.85
N VAL A 311 -13.24 15.07 3.26
CA VAL A 311 -14.17 15.43 2.18
C VAL A 311 -15.27 16.37 2.67
N ASP A 312 -15.75 16.19 3.91
CA ASP A 312 -16.81 17.00 4.50
C ASP A 312 -16.34 18.44 4.81
N GLU A 313 -15.13 18.59 5.34
CA GLU A 313 -14.57 19.88 5.78
C GLU A 313 -13.97 20.70 4.62
N SER A 314 -13.34 20.04 3.64
CA SER A 314 -12.46 20.71 2.67
C SER A 314 -13.04 20.83 1.24
N THR A 315 -14.28 20.40 1.01
CA THR A 315 -14.96 20.55 -0.30
C THR A 315 -15.70 21.89 -0.39
N ILE A 316 -15.18 22.84 -1.16
CA ILE A 316 -15.64 24.25 -1.15
C ILE A 316 -16.60 24.63 -2.30
N CYS A 317 -16.65 23.91 -3.42
CA CYS A 317 -17.36 24.39 -4.62
C CYS A 317 -18.22 23.37 -5.37
N LEU A 318 -18.34 22.13 -4.90
CA LEU A 318 -19.24 21.19 -5.58
C LEU A 318 -20.69 21.60 -5.35
N MET A 319 -21.53 21.39 -6.37
CA MET A 319 -22.98 21.32 -6.18
C MET A 319 -23.21 20.33 -5.04
N GLY A 320 -23.70 20.78 -3.88
CA GLY A 320 -23.69 19.98 -2.64
C GLY A 320 -24.31 18.58 -2.75
N HIS A 321 -25.01 18.30 -3.85
CA HIS A 321 -25.40 16.96 -4.28
C HIS A 321 -24.22 15.98 -4.45
N GLU A 322 -23.18 16.33 -5.22
CA GLU A 322 -22.03 15.43 -5.49
C GLU A 322 -21.27 15.12 -4.20
N ARG A 323 -21.02 16.15 -3.38
CA ARG A 323 -20.45 15.98 -2.04
C ARG A 323 -21.29 15.01 -1.20
N ARG A 324 -22.61 15.20 -1.12
CA ARG A 324 -23.50 14.30 -0.36
C ARG A 324 -23.49 12.88 -0.90
N GLN A 325 -23.44 12.68 -2.22
CA GLN A 325 -23.35 11.36 -2.83
C GLN A 325 -22.07 10.64 -2.41
N THR A 326 -20.92 11.32 -2.48
CA THR A 326 -19.62 10.76 -2.08
C THR A 326 -19.56 10.49 -0.58
N LEU A 327 -20.04 11.41 0.26
CA LEU A 327 -20.12 11.19 1.71
C LEU A 327 -21.01 9.99 2.06
N ASN A 328 -22.17 9.87 1.42
CA ASN A 328 -23.05 8.71 1.60
C ASN A 328 -22.39 7.41 1.14
N LEU A 329 -21.66 7.42 0.02
CA LEU A 329 -20.89 6.27 -0.45
C LEU A 329 -19.83 5.85 0.56
N ILE A 330 -19.03 6.81 1.07
CA ILE A 330 -17.99 6.54 2.07
C ILE A 330 -18.61 5.95 3.34
N HIS A 331 -19.73 6.52 3.79
CA HIS A 331 -20.46 6.04 4.97
C HIS A 331 -21.03 4.63 4.78
N GLN A 332 -21.60 4.33 3.60
CA GLN A 332 -22.07 2.98 3.25
C GLN A 332 -20.93 1.95 3.28
N LEU A 333 -19.78 2.28 2.67
CA LEU A 333 -18.60 1.41 2.69
C LEU A 333 -18.10 1.18 4.13
N ALA A 334 -18.09 2.23 4.95
CA ALA A 334 -17.63 2.12 6.33
C ALA A 334 -18.56 1.23 7.18
N TYR A 335 -19.88 1.38 7.00
CA TYR A 335 -20.86 0.51 7.65
C TYR A 335 -20.72 -0.94 7.20
N GLN A 336 -20.50 -1.19 5.90
CA GLN A 336 -20.25 -2.54 5.39
C GLN A 336 -19.01 -3.19 6.02
N VAL A 337 -17.93 -2.41 6.18
CA VAL A 337 -16.71 -2.86 6.86
C VAL A 337 -17.01 -3.20 8.33
N LEU A 338 -17.70 -2.31 9.05
CA LEU A 338 -18.05 -2.52 10.45
C LEU A 338 -18.90 -3.78 10.65
N MET A 339 -19.97 -3.95 9.87
CA MET A 339 -20.83 -5.13 9.93
C MET A 339 -20.07 -6.43 9.60
N THR A 340 -19.11 -6.36 8.68
CA THR A 340 -18.28 -7.52 8.32
C THR A 340 -17.32 -7.87 9.46
N GLN A 341 -16.76 -6.87 10.14
CA GLN A 341 -15.92 -7.08 11.31
C GLN A 341 -16.70 -7.70 12.47
N GLU A 342 -17.87 -7.15 12.81
CA GLU A 342 -18.73 -7.67 13.87
C GLU A 342 -19.12 -9.13 13.62
N ARG A 343 -19.51 -9.46 12.39
CA ARG A 343 -19.83 -10.84 12.01
C ARG A 343 -18.62 -11.78 12.16
N LYS A 344 -17.43 -11.36 11.73
CA LYS A 344 -16.19 -12.16 11.90
C LYS A 344 -15.86 -12.36 13.38
N SER A 345 -16.03 -11.35 14.21
CA SER A 345 -15.81 -11.44 15.66
C SER A 345 -16.81 -12.40 16.33
N GLN A 346 -18.08 -12.37 15.92
CA GLN A 346 -19.10 -13.31 16.41
C GLN A 346 -18.79 -14.76 16.03
N VAL A 347 -18.40 -15.02 14.76
CA VAL A 347 -18.03 -16.37 14.31
C VAL A 347 -16.83 -16.91 15.09
N LYS A 348 -15.77 -16.10 15.27
CA LYS A 348 -14.60 -16.49 16.07
C LYS A 348 -14.96 -16.83 17.52
N CYS A 349 -15.89 -16.08 18.12
CA CYS A 349 -16.36 -16.35 19.48
C CYS A 349 -17.07 -17.71 19.56
N ILE A 350 -17.89 -18.04 18.57
CA ILE A 350 -18.57 -19.34 18.48
C ILE A 350 -17.56 -20.47 18.26
N GLU A 351 -16.63 -20.32 17.31
CA GLU A 351 -15.58 -21.31 17.04
C GLU A 351 -14.69 -21.56 18.27
N LEU A 352 -14.30 -20.51 18.99
CA LEU A 352 -13.54 -20.63 20.24
C LEU A 352 -14.33 -21.41 21.29
N HIS A 353 -15.61 -21.08 21.46
CA HIS A 353 -16.49 -21.77 22.40
C HIS A 353 -16.71 -23.26 22.03
N GLU A 354 -16.80 -23.59 20.74
CA GLU A 354 -16.84 -24.97 20.26
C GLU A 354 -15.52 -25.71 20.50
N LEU A 355 -14.38 -25.04 20.32
CA LEU A 355 -13.04 -25.59 20.58
C LEU A 355 -12.81 -25.88 22.08
N ASP A 356 -13.27 -24.97 22.95
CA ASP A 356 -13.22 -25.13 24.40
C ASP A 356 -14.07 -26.32 24.85
N GLN A 357 -15.26 -26.50 24.25
CA GLN A 357 -16.12 -27.65 24.49
C GLN A 357 -15.53 -28.97 24.01
N LEU A 358 -14.84 -28.99 22.86
CA LEU A 358 -14.19 -30.18 22.30
C LEU A 358 -12.95 -30.60 23.08
N ASN A 359 -12.20 -29.64 23.63
CA ASN A 359 -10.91 -29.92 24.28
C ASN A 359 -11.00 -30.05 25.80
N ASN A 360 -12.19 -29.96 26.41
CA ASN A 360 -12.36 -30.01 27.87
C ASN A 360 -11.42 -29.02 28.60
N LEU A 361 -11.10 -27.90 27.94
CA LEU A 361 -10.26 -26.85 28.49
C LEU A 361 -11.15 -26.05 29.45
N VAL A 362 -11.18 -26.49 30.71
CA VAL A 362 -11.72 -25.66 31.79
C VAL A 362 -10.79 -24.45 31.87
N ILE A 363 -11.31 -23.27 31.50
CA ILE A 363 -10.67 -22.02 31.89
C ILE A 363 -10.55 -22.09 33.42
N ASP A 364 -9.32 -22.16 33.93
CA ASP A 364 -9.04 -22.05 35.35
C ASP A 364 -9.77 -20.81 35.83
N GLN A 365 -10.80 -21.00 36.65
CA GLN A 365 -11.43 -19.91 37.35
C GLN A 365 -10.32 -19.25 38.17
N VAL A 366 -9.85 -18.09 37.72
CA VAL A 366 -8.90 -17.28 38.47
C VAL A 366 -9.53 -17.04 39.83
N PHE A 367 -9.00 -17.75 40.82
CA PHE A 367 -9.45 -17.70 42.20
C PHE A 367 -9.03 -16.32 42.73
N TYR A 368 -9.94 -15.35 42.67
CA TYR A 368 -9.77 -14.12 43.43
C TYR A 368 -9.84 -14.51 44.91
N GLY A 369 -8.68 -14.60 45.55
CA GLY A 369 -8.54 -14.82 46.99
C GLY A 369 -9.36 -13.79 47.79
N PRO A 370 -9.72 -14.10 49.04
CA PRO A 370 -10.67 -13.30 49.79
C PRO A 370 -10.10 -11.90 50.06
N PHE A 371 -10.70 -10.89 49.45
CA PHE A 371 -10.46 -9.49 49.78
C PHE A 371 -11.01 -9.23 51.19
N ALA A 372 -10.10 -8.93 52.13
CA ALA A 372 -10.44 -8.40 53.43
C ALA A 372 -11.13 -7.04 53.27
N SER A 373 -12.28 -6.89 53.92
CA SER A 373 -13.10 -5.69 53.97
C SER A 373 -12.36 -4.54 54.66
N GLY A 374 -12.13 -3.46 53.92
CA GLY A 374 -11.53 -2.23 54.42
C GLY A 374 -11.88 -1.01 53.56
N SER A 375 -13.14 -0.60 53.62
CA SER A 375 -13.66 0.78 53.45
C SER A 375 -13.16 1.71 52.31
N ASN A 376 -14.15 2.12 51.52
CA ASN A 376 -14.32 3.37 50.74
C ASN A 376 -13.67 3.51 49.36
N GLY A 377 -14.52 3.48 48.31
CA GLY A 377 -14.31 4.28 47.10
C GLY A 377 -14.66 3.63 45.75
N SER A 378 -15.94 3.68 45.37
CA SER A 378 -16.46 3.92 44.01
C SER A 378 -16.03 3.04 42.81
N GLN A 379 -16.88 2.03 42.58
CA GLN A 379 -17.34 1.37 41.33
C GLN A 379 -16.78 1.82 39.96
N TYR A 380 -16.22 0.83 39.22
CA TYR A 380 -16.23 0.79 37.75
C TYR A 380 -16.52 -0.64 37.25
N TYR A 381 -17.51 -0.72 36.34
CA TYR A 381 -17.88 -1.79 35.40
C TYR A 381 -18.19 -3.21 35.92
N SER A 382 -19.49 -3.53 36.04
CA SER A 382 -20.01 -4.92 36.00
C SER A 382 -20.47 -5.26 34.58
N TYR A 383 -19.78 -6.18 33.92
CA TYR A 383 -20.33 -6.95 32.79
C TYR A 383 -21.10 -8.15 33.36
N ALA A 384 -22.40 -8.22 33.11
CA ALA A 384 -23.24 -9.36 33.47
C ALA A 384 -23.11 -10.47 32.40
N ALA A 385 -22.75 -11.68 32.83
CA ALA A 385 -22.78 -12.89 32.00
C ALA A 385 -24.23 -13.41 31.83
N PRO A 386 -24.57 -14.05 30.70
CA PRO A 386 -25.92 -14.54 30.46
C PRO A 386 -26.15 -15.90 31.16
N SER A 387 -27.10 -15.95 32.08
CA SER A 387 -27.56 -17.20 32.69
C SER A 387 -28.63 -17.86 31.82
N SER A 388 -28.34 -19.07 31.36
CA SER A 388 -29.27 -20.01 30.74
C SER A 388 -30.26 -20.55 31.78
N THR A 389 -31.55 -20.24 31.63
CA THR A 389 -32.62 -21.08 32.19
C THR A 389 -33.91 -20.89 31.40
N PHE A 390 -34.30 -21.95 30.68
CA PHE A 390 -35.62 -22.09 30.09
C PHE A 390 -36.68 -22.16 31.20
N GLY A 391 -37.66 -21.26 31.14
CA GLY A 391 -38.84 -21.27 31.99
C GLY A 391 -39.97 -20.52 31.32
N HIS A 392 -40.92 -21.25 30.74
CA HIS A 392 -42.16 -20.72 30.17
C HIS A 392 -43.00 -20.00 31.25
N GLN A 393 -43.24 -18.70 31.10
CA GLN A 393 -44.51 -18.08 31.51
C GLN A 393 -44.89 -16.96 30.53
N ILE A 394 -46.06 -17.13 29.92
CA ILE A 394 -46.71 -16.20 28.99
C ILE A 394 -47.37 -15.09 29.81
N SER A 395 -47.00 -13.82 29.57
CA SER A 395 -47.86 -12.68 29.87
C SER A 395 -47.62 -11.55 28.86
N ASN A 396 -48.72 -11.00 28.35
CA ASN A 396 -48.81 -10.10 27.20
C ASN A 396 -48.23 -8.70 27.49
N SER A 397 -47.21 -8.28 26.74
CA SER A 397 -47.02 -6.92 26.21
C SER A 397 -45.69 -6.84 25.44
N SER A 398 -45.71 -7.19 24.16
CA SER A 398 -44.54 -7.22 23.29
C SER A 398 -44.06 -5.82 22.92
N SER A 399 -42.88 -5.43 23.41
CA SER A 399 -42.04 -4.38 22.83
C SER A 399 -40.83 -5.04 22.14
N CYS A 400 -40.61 -4.71 20.86
CA CYS A 400 -39.56 -5.29 20.03
C CYS A 400 -38.16 -4.89 20.55
N PRO A 401 -37.22 -5.84 20.76
CA PRO A 401 -35.91 -5.55 21.35
C PRO A 401 -34.93 -4.82 20.40
N PHE A 402 -35.35 -4.49 19.17
CA PHE A 402 -34.49 -3.89 18.15
C PHE A 402 -34.86 -2.44 17.77
N CYS A 403 -35.82 -1.80 18.45
CA CYS A 403 -36.22 -0.42 18.17
C CYS A 403 -35.78 0.56 19.28
N PRO A 404 -35.24 1.75 18.94
CA PRO A 404 -34.96 2.81 19.92
C PRO A 404 -36.26 3.33 20.58
N PRO A 405 -36.19 3.84 21.83
CA PRO A 405 -37.37 4.10 22.68
C PRO A 405 -38.31 5.24 22.25
N PHE A 406 -38.12 5.83 21.06
CA PHE A 406 -38.90 6.99 20.59
C PHE A 406 -39.66 6.77 19.27
N LEU A 407 -39.69 5.55 18.73
CA LEU A 407 -40.44 5.22 17.52
C LEU A 407 -41.52 4.18 17.82
N LYS A 408 -42.80 4.50 17.57
CA LYS A 408 -43.88 3.51 17.55
C LYS A 408 -43.84 2.76 16.22
N CYS A 409 -43.84 1.43 16.27
CA CYS A 409 -43.95 0.57 15.07
C CYS A 409 -45.28 0.84 14.37
N SER A 410 -45.23 1.03 13.05
CA SER A 410 -46.35 0.84 12.14
C SER A 410 -46.44 -0.61 11.70
#